data_AF-A0A356F9K4-F1
#
_entry.id   AF-A0A356F9K4-F1
#
_cell.length_a   1.000
_cell.length_b   1.000
_cell.length_c   1.000
_cell.angle_alpha   90.00
_cell.angle_beta   90.00
_cell.angle_gamma   90.00
#
_symmetry.space_group_name_H-M   'P 1'
#
loop_
_entity.id
_entity.type
_entity.pdbx_description
1 polymer ?
#
loop_
_entity_poly.entity_id
_entity_poly.type
_entity_poly.pdbx_seq_one_letter_code
_entity_poly.pdbx_strand_id
1 'polypeptide(L)' 'MKIVRSFTATEQELEMLEAVAQYHGFSKSSTLTNLLKKEFWRIFPGGTDAVQPQPGARISGQNLARDGER' A
#
# COMPACT_ATOMS: atom_id res chain seq x y z
N MET A 1 18.24 -7.00 2.66
CA MET A 1 18.78 -5.86 3.42
C MET A 1 17.63 -4.95 3.81
N LYS A 2 17.54 -4.51 5.08
CA LYS A 2 16.51 -3.55 5.53
C LYS A 2 17.06 -2.13 5.35
N ILE A 3 16.23 -1.22 4.82
CA ILE A 3 16.61 0.17 4.58
C ILE A 3 15.97 1.04 5.66
N VAL A 4 16.76 1.88 6.35
CA VAL A 4 16.27 2.85 7.33
C VAL A 4 16.20 4.23 6.67
N ARG A 5 15.07 4.92 6.89
CA ARG A 5 14.80 6.28 6.40
C ARG A 5 14.05 7.05 7.49
N SER A 6 14.19 8.36 7.48
CA SER A 6 13.47 9.28 8.36
C SER A 6 12.40 10.02 7.56
N PHE A 7 11.32 10.42 8.23
CA PHE A 7 10.27 11.28 7.70
C PHE A 7 9.90 12.32 8.75
N THR A 8 9.31 13.42 8.30
CA THR A 8 8.77 14.46 9.19
C THR A 8 7.29 14.17 9.45
N ALA A 9 6.85 14.36 10.69
CA ALA A 9 5.47 14.26 11.11
C ALA A 9 5.21 15.20 12.28
N THR A 10 3.98 15.62 12.42
CA THR A 10 3.46 16.28 13.63
C THR A 10 3.37 15.27 14.78
N GLU A 11 3.30 15.78 16.01
CA GLU A 11 3.10 14.93 17.19
C GLU A 11 1.80 14.13 17.09
N GLN A 12 0.72 14.77 16.63
CA GLN A 12 -0.58 14.12 16.45
C GLN A 12 -0.51 12.94 15.46
N GLU A 13 0.20 13.09 14.34
CA GLU A 13 0.38 12.00 13.36
C GLU A 13 1.18 10.83 13.97
N LEU A 14 2.15 11.11 14.84
CA LEU A 14 2.90 10.06 15.56
C LEU A 14 2.01 9.33 16.57
N GLU A 15 1.14 10.03 17.28
CA GLU A 15 0.16 9.42 18.19
C GLU A 15 -0.85 8.55 17.45
N MET A 16 -1.38 9.03 16.32
CA MET A 16 -2.26 8.24 15.46
C MET A 16 -1.56 6.96 14.96
N LEU A 17 -0.32 7.08 14.50
CA LEU A 17 0.47 5.94 14.03
C LEU A 17 0.70 4.90 15.15
N GLU A 18 1.01 5.36 16.37
CA GLU A 18 1.17 4.50 17.53
C GLU A 18 -0.13 3.75 17.87
N ALA A 19 -1.26 4.46 17.91
CA ALA A 19 -2.56 3.86 18.19
C ALA A 19 -2.94 2.76 17.18
N VAL A 20 -2.74 3.02 15.88
CA VAL A 20 -3.01 2.03 14.83
C VAL A 20 -2.05 0.84 14.92
N ALA A 21 -0.77 1.10 15.21
CA ALA A 21 0.22 0.04 15.36
C ALA A 21 -0.12 -0.89 16.53
N GLN A 22 -0.50 -0.33 17.68
CA GLN A 22 -0.92 -1.10 18.85
C GLN A 22 -2.19 -1.90 18.58
N TYR A 23 -3.19 -1.30 17.93
CA TYR A 23 -4.45 -1.96 17.61
C TYR A 23 -4.24 -3.23 16.76
N HIS A 24 -3.31 -3.20 15.81
CA HIS A 24 -3.00 -4.34 14.95
C HIS A 24 -1.86 -5.25 15.48
N GLY A 25 -1.23 -4.92 16.61
CA GLY A 25 -0.09 -5.66 17.14
C GLY A 25 1.16 -5.57 16.25
N PHE A 26 1.34 -4.47 15.54
CA PHE A 26 2.46 -4.25 14.61
C PHE A 26 3.45 -3.21 15.13
N SER A 27 4.66 -3.21 14.58
CA SER A 27 5.57 -2.09 14.76
C SER A 27 5.13 -0.89 13.91
N LYS A 28 5.45 0.34 14.34
CA LYS A 28 5.18 1.57 13.58
C LYS A 28 5.67 1.50 12.11
N SER A 29 6.87 0.96 11.88
CA SER A 29 7.41 0.79 10.52
C SER A 29 6.61 -0.23 9.69
N SER A 30 6.14 -1.32 10.31
CA SER A 30 5.29 -2.29 9.62
C SER A 30 3.92 -1.68 9.31
N THR A 31 3.37 -0.88 10.22
CA THR A 31 2.11 -0.16 10.02
C THR A 31 2.23 0.80 8.83
N LEU A 32 3.24 1.66 8.80
CA LEU A 32 3.48 2.59 7.69
C LEU A 32 3.63 1.87 6.35
N THR A 33 4.44 0.81 6.30
CA THR A 33 4.68 0.10 5.04
C THR A 33 3.46 -0.68 4.55
N ASN A 34 2.63 -1.22 5.46
CA ASN A 34 1.39 -1.89 5.12
C ASN A 34 0.32 -0.89 4.62
N LEU A 35 0.17 0.24 5.30
CA LEU A 35 -0.72 1.32 4.85
C LEU A 35 -0.29 1.84 3.48
N LEU A 36 1.00 2.11 3.27
CA LEU A 36 1.53 2.55 1.99
C LEU A 36 1.21 1.55 0.88
N LYS A 37 1.44 0.24 1.10
CA LYS A 37 1.13 -0.80 0.09
C LYS A 37 -0.35 -0.82 -0.26
N LYS A 38 -1.22 -0.78 0.76
CA LYS A 38 -2.68 -0.81 0.57
C LYS A 38 -3.14 0.41 -0.23
N GLU A 39 -2.69 1.59 0.15
CA GLU A 39 -3.08 2.84 -0.51
C GLU A 39 -2.49 2.95 -1.92
N PHE A 40 -1.23 2.54 -2.12
CA PHE A 40 -0.58 2.54 -3.43
C PHE A 40 -1.39 1.72 -4.45
N TRP A 41 -1.75 0.47 -4.11
CA TRP A 41 -2.52 -0.37 -5.04
C TRP A 41 -3.97 0.08 -5.20
N ARG A 42 -4.55 0.74 -4.19
CA ARG A 42 -5.88 1.36 -4.30
C ARG A 42 -5.88 2.53 -5.29
N ILE A 43 -4.83 3.35 -5.27
CA ILE A 43 -4.69 4.54 -6.13
C ILE A 43 -4.18 4.15 -7.52
N PHE A 44 -3.25 3.20 -7.61
CA PHE A 44 -2.63 2.73 -8.85
C PHE A 44 -2.84 1.21 -9.03
N PRO A 45 -4.05 0.74 -9.39
CA PRO A 45 -4.33 -0.69 -9.51
C PRO A 45 -3.43 -1.41 -10.52
N GLY A 46 -3.06 -0.73 -11.61
CA GLY A 46 -2.15 -1.24 -12.64
C GLY A 46 -0.67 -0.99 -12.36
N GLY A 47 -0.33 -0.41 -11.21
CA GLY A 47 1.01 0.08 -10.90
C GLY A 47 1.35 1.40 -11.58
N THR A 48 2.65 1.72 -11.62
CA THR A 48 3.26 2.88 -12.29
C THR A 48 4.42 2.41 -13.15
N ASP A 49 5.03 3.31 -13.92
CA ASP A 49 6.22 3.01 -14.73
C ASP A 49 7.37 2.44 -13.89
N ALA A 50 7.51 2.91 -12.64
CA ALA A 50 8.55 2.48 -11.71
C ALA A 50 8.17 1.26 -10.86
N VAL A 51 6.87 1.02 -10.62
CA VAL A 51 6.39 -0.04 -9.74
C VAL A 51 5.26 -0.81 -10.43
N GLN A 52 5.62 -1.95 -11.02
CA GLN A 52 4.67 -2.80 -11.72
C GLN A 52 4.07 -3.86 -10.79
N PRO A 53 2.80 -4.26 -11.02
CA PRO A 53 2.20 -5.39 -10.32
C PRO A 53 2.95 -6.68 -10.64
N GLN A 54 2.91 -7.63 -9.70
CA GLN A 54 3.53 -8.94 -9.92
C GLN A 54 2.85 -9.67 -11.08
N PRO A 55 3.58 -10.51 -11.83
CA PRO A 55 2.98 -11.36 -12.86
C PRO A 55 1.80 -12.16 -12.27
N GLY A 56 0.63 -12.07 -12.91
CA GLY A 56 -0.59 -12.76 -12.48
C GLY A 56 -1.39 -12.05 -11.37
N ALA A 57 -1.00 -10.86 -10.92
CA ALA A 57 -1.82 -10.06 -10.02
C ALA A 57 -3.15 -9.69 -10.68
N ARG A 58 -4.25 -9.85 -9.94
CA ARG A 58 -5.59 -9.46 -10.41
C ARG A 58 -5.72 -7.94 -10.29
N ILE A 59 -5.57 -7.24 -11.40
CA ILE A 59 -5.74 -5.79 -11.47
C ILE A 59 -7.24 -5.49 -11.61
N SER A 60 -7.84 -4.87 -10.59
CA SER A 60 -9.21 -4.37 -10.68
C SER A 60 -9.29 -3.34 -11.82
N GLY A 61 -10.08 -3.67 -12.85
CA GLY A 61 -10.20 -2.89 -14.09
C GLY A 61 -9.96 -3.71 -15.36
N GLN A 62 -9.23 -4.84 -15.28
CA GLN A 62 -8.95 -5.69 -16.44
C GLN A 62 -10.09 -6.67 -16.80
N ASN A 63 -11.09 -6.81 -15.92
CA ASN A 63 -12.26 -7.68 -16.12
C ASN A 63 -13.33 -7.11 -17.07
N LEU A 64 -13.19 -5.88 -17.58
CA LEU A 64 -14.21 -5.31 -18.48
C LEU A 64 -13.99 -5.61 -19.97
N ALA A 65 -12.85 -6.19 -20.35
CA ALA A 65 -12.49 -6.40 -21.76
C ALA A 65 -12.59 -7.86 -22.25
N ARG A 66 -13.03 -8.81 -21.41
CA ARG A 66 -13.07 -10.25 -21.78
C ARG A 66 -14.47 -10.86 -21.87
N ASP A 67 -15.52 -10.12 -21.50
CA ASP A 67 -16.90 -10.62 -21.52
C ASP A 67 -17.70 -10.12 -22.75
N GLY A 68 -17.03 -9.60 -23.78
CA GLY A 68 -17.63 -8.91 -24.93
C GLY A 68 -17.49 -9.59 -26.29
N GLU A 69 -17.05 -10.85 -26.38
CA GLU A 69 -17.05 -11.60 -27.64
C GLU A 69 -17.80 -12.92 -27.44
N ARG A 70 -19.12 -12.86 -27.64
CA ARG A 70 -19.99 -14.00 -27.99
C ARG A 70 -20.72 -13.66 -29.27
#